data_AF-A0AAC9BJU8-F1
#
_entry.id   AF-A0AAC9BJU8-F1
#
_cell.length_a   1.000
_cell.length_b   1.000
_cell.length_c   1.000
_cell.angle_alpha   90.00
_cell.angle_beta   90.00
_cell.angle_gamma   90.00
#
_symmetry.space_group_name_H-M   'P 1'
#
loop_
_entity.id
_entity.type
_entity.pdbx_description
1 polymer ?
#
loop_
_entity_poly.entity_id
_entity_poly.type
_entity_poly.pdbx_seq_one_letter_code
_entity_poly.pdbx_strand_id
1 'polypeptide(L)'
;MKKQTITRIATALAVTSIVPILLTCNNSEPSYGGVTTTGFNYSPFELSDFSVTDVHGHTAFGNGGGFACCYRLDGTEFTVKWNYYDADEWRDGKTLTLHAERKVTMPRTKVSSKSGDTTLQVHIFPDRHVELIISSKSFGDVKFDSAAVFGTLSRKYTFELANAYDEDDARLYRRVDRVIGEAWLKYHLEDVSDLEQYVYLRLLVNPHFDEDPNIANSLAVAQSAPGSLAKMVGALSPARLDELKQGRFQRVSVPTIDSSLLTAERPPTPSPIRLQPYTERDHIIQLFHQKHIGSFDSLLPKPSEMHPLFSMLIDKAHGYGIVRDDDLFTYVTYGITMQRDFDEYPDIHERLLRIKSGEQSASQALDIPRYMWIELDKWLKSKQTA
;
A
#
# COMPACT_ATOMS: atom_id res chain seq x y z
N MET A 1 -100.10 -38.89 -7.89
CA MET A 1 -99.58 -37.91 -8.89
C MET A 1 -98.34 -37.25 -8.30
N LYS A 2 -97.19 -37.40 -8.97
CA LYS A 2 -95.86 -36.88 -8.58
C LYS A 2 -95.78 -35.35 -8.74
N LYS A 3 -95.01 -34.68 -7.87
CA LYS A 3 -94.06 -33.57 -8.18
C LYS A 3 -93.33 -33.18 -6.87
N GLN A 4 -92.08 -33.58 -6.66
CA GLN A 4 -90.80 -33.03 -7.17
C GLN A 4 -90.34 -31.74 -6.49
N THR A 5 -89.26 -31.91 -5.72
CA THR A 5 -88.22 -31.02 -5.21
C THR A 5 -87.81 -29.89 -6.16
N ILE A 6 -87.59 -28.66 -5.63
CA ILE A 6 -86.56 -27.73 -6.12
C ILE A 6 -85.98 -26.89 -4.95
N THR A 7 -84.67 -27.00 -4.77
CA THR A 7 -83.75 -26.17 -3.98
C THR A 7 -83.45 -24.84 -4.70
N ARG A 8 -83.37 -23.70 -3.99
CA ARG A 8 -82.62 -22.47 -4.40
C ARG A 8 -82.11 -21.75 -3.14
N ILE A 9 -80.82 -21.84 -2.82
CA ILE A 9 -79.72 -20.87 -3.11
C ILE A 9 -79.94 -19.51 -2.41
N ALA A 10 -79.21 -19.29 -1.32
CA ALA A 10 -79.07 -18.02 -0.63
C ALA A 10 -77.96 -17.18 -1.27
N THR A 11 -78.29 -15.94 -1.63
CA THR A 11 -77.38 -14.95 -2.20
C THR A 11 -76.76 -14.13 -1.08
N ALA A 12 -75.43 -14.22 -0.88
CA ALA A 12 -74.69 -13.37 0.03
C ALA A 12 -74.15 -12.13 -0.74
N LEU A 13 -74.57 -10.93 -0.32
CA LEU A 13 -74.04 -9.65 -0.78
C LEU A 13 -72.77 -9.33 0.03
N ALA A 14 -71.61 -9.34 -0.64
CA ALA A 14 -70.34 -8.90 -0.09
C ALA A 14 -70.21 -7.38 -0.23
N VAL A 15 -70.07 -6.67 0.89
CA VAL A 15 -69.66 -5.26 0.95
C VAL A 15 -68.14 -5.24 1.13
N THR A 16 -67.41 -4.96 0.04
CA THR A 16 -65.95 -4.76 0.07
C THR A 16 -65.63 -3.35 0.53
N SER A 17 -65.17 -3.21 1.78
CA SER A 17 -64.46 -2.01 2.24
C SER A 17 -63.07 -1.95 1.61
N ILE A 18 -62.84 -0.95 0.77
CA ILE A 18 -61.52 -0.62 0.23
C ILE A 18 -60.77 0.20 1.29
N VAL A 19 -59.75 -0.42 1.90
CA VAL A 19 -58.74 0.28 2.70
C VAL A 19 -57.61 0.68 1.75
N PRO A 20 -57.32 1.97 1.52
CA PRO A 20 -56.14 2.35 0.76
C PRO A 20 -54.91 2.19 1.66
N ILE A 21 -54.11 1.16 1.40
CA ILE A 21 -52.77 1.04 1.95
C ILE A 21 -51.89 2.07 1.21
N LEU A 22 -51.65 3.22 1.83
CA LEU A 22 -50.60 4.14 1.41
C LEU A 22 -49.23 3.55 1.77
N LEU A 23 -48.75 2.63 0.94
CA LEU A 23 -47.32 2.33 0.84
C LEU A 23 -46.70 3.39 -0.07
N THR A 24 -46.33 4.55 0.49
CA THR A 24 -45.38 5.43 -0.20
C THR A 24 -43.97 4.84 0.00
N CYS A 25 -43.67 3.77 -0.72
CA CYS A 25 -42.28 3.42 -1.01
C CYS A 25 -41.71 4.58 -1.82
N ASN A 26 -40.84 5.37 -1.20
CA ASN A 26 -40.22 6.52 -1.83
C ASN A 26 -39.21 5.98 -2.87
N ASN A 27 -39.71 5.65 -4.06
CA ASN A 27 -38.95 5.16 -5.22
C ASN A 27 -38.17 6.30 -5.91
N SER A 28 -37.94 7.42 -5.21
CA SER A 28 -37.09 8.47 -5.75
C SER A 28 -35.66 7.96 -5.85
N GLU A 29 -35.07 8.15 -7.01
CA GLU A 29 -33.68 7.81 -7.26
C GLU A 29 -32.77 8.48 -6.19
N PRO A 30 -31.81 7.76 -5.60
CA PRO A 30 -30.94 8.37 -4.61
C PRO A 30 -30.05 9.44 -5.26
N SER A 31 -29.77 10.50 -4.52
CA SER A 31 -28.86 11.57 -4.92
C SER A 31 -27.78 11.73 -3.86
N TYR A 32 -26.54 11.80 -4.30
CA TYR A 32 -25.33 11.88 -3.50
C TYR A 32 -24.67 13.24 -3.77
N GLY A 33 -25.12 14.28 -3.07
CA GLY A 33 -24.59 15.63 -3.20
C GLY A 33 -23.47 15.93 -2.20
N GLY A 34 -22.48 16.72 -2.62
CA GLY A 34 -21.41 17.19 -1.74
C GLY A 34 -20.39 16.11 -1.36
N VAL A 35 -20.28 15.04 -2.15
CA VAL A 35 -19.34 13.95 -1.87
C VAL A 35 -17.92 14.32 -2.28
N THR A 36 -16.97 13.93 -1.44
CA THR A 36 -15.55 13.89 -1.80
C THR A 36 -15.23 12.53 -2.39
N THR A 37 -14.29 12.42 -3.31
CA THR A 37 -13.82 11.14 -3.87
C THR A 37 -12.44 10.79 -3.36
N THR A 38 -12.15 9.50 -3.24
CA THR A 38 -10.80 8.98 -3.05
C THR A 38 -10.67 7.58 -3.64
N GLY A 39 -9.50 7.25 -4.19
CA GLY A 39 -9.21 5.95 -4.79
C GLY A 39 -8.38 5.07 -3.86
N PHE A 40 -8.84 3.84 -3.64
CA PHE A 40 -8.07 2.77 -3.03
C PHE A 40 -7.63 1.81 -4.12
N ASN A 41 -6.34 1.88 -4.46
CA ASN A 41 -5.74 1.04 -5.48
C ASN A 41 -5.10 -0.18 -4.84
N TYR A 42 -5.64 -1.35 -5.13
CA TYR A 42 -5.12 -2.64 -4.68
C TYR A 42 -4.41 -3.39 -5.81
N SER A 43 -4.41 -2.82 -7.01
CA SER A 43 -3.75 -3.35 -8.18
C SER A 43 -2.24 -3.20 -8.07
N PRO A 44 -1.44 -4.12 -8.65
CA PRO A 44 0.01 -3.99 -8.75
C PRO A 44 0.48 -2.86 -9.70
N PHE A 45 -0.45 -2.19 -10.38
CA PHE A 45 -0.19 -1.05 -11.25
C PHE A 45 -0.52 0.26 -10.56
N GLU A 46 0.22 1.31 -10.86
CA GLU A 46 -0.01 2.64 -10.28
C GLU A 46 -1.29 3.27 -10.85
N LEU A 47 -2.16 3.76 -9.97
CA LEU A 47 -3.36 4.50 -10.35
C LEU A 47 -3.03 5.97 -10.61
N SER A 48 -3.19 6.42 -11.86
CA SER A 48 -3.04 7.84 -12.23
C SER A 48 -4.25 8.64 -11.78
N ASP A 49 -5.42 8.26 -12.28
CA ASP A 49 -6.68 8.96 -12.08
C ASP A 49 -7.87 8.07 -12.41
N PHE A 50 -9.05 8.45 -11.94
CA PHE A 50 -10.31 7.81 -12.26
C PHE A 50 -11.45 8.81 -12.41
N SER A 51 -12.51 8.36 -13.07
CA SER A 51 -13.81 9.01 -13.09
C SER A 51 -14.93 8.04 -12.74
N VAL A 52 -15.99 8.55 -12.11
CA VAL A 52 -17.24 7.84 -11.82
C VAL A 52 -18.37 8.64 -12.43
N THR A 53 -19.02 8.07 -13.44
CA THR A 53 -20.13 8.72 -14.17
C THR A 53 -21.44 8.00 -13.88
N ASP A 54 -22.46 8.75 -13.46
CA ASP A 54 -23.82 8.22 -13.32
C ASP A 54 -24.56 8.13 -14.66
N VAL A 55 -25.76 7.53 -14.65
CA VAL A 55 -26.59 7.38 -15.86
C VAL A 55 -27.13 8.71 -16.41
N HIS A 56 -27.09 9.78 -15.62
CA HIS A 56 -27.52 11.13 -16.00
C HIS A 56 -26.37 11.98 -16.56
N GLY A 57 -25.15 11.44 -16.58
CA GLY A 57 -23.95 12.10 -17.09
C GLY A 57 -23.22 12.96 -16.06
N HIS A 58 -23.64 12.99 -14.79
CA HIS A 58 -22.82 13.64 -13.76
C HIS A 58 -21.57 12.80 -13.52
N THR A 59 -20.43 13.47 -13.38
CA THR A 59 -19.13 12.80 -13.25
C THR A 59 -18.38 13.33 -12.04
N ALA A 60 -17.91 12.42 -11.21
CA ALA A 60 -16.93 12.66 -10.16
C ALA A 60 -15.55 12.20 -10.63
N PHE A 61 -14.49 12.88 -10.22
CA PHE A 61 -13.10 12.55 -10.58
C PHE A 61 -12.29 12.30 -9.33
N GLY A 62 -11.20 11.56 -9.43
CA GLY A 62 -10.26 11.37 -8.33
C GLY A 62 -8.97 10.71 -8.79
N ASN A 63 -8.09 10.42 -7.83
CA ASN A 63 -6.82 9.74 -8.03
C ASN A 63 -6.54 8.79 -6.85
N GLY A 64 -5.42 8.06 -6.91
CA GLY A 64 -4.96 7.24 -5.78
C GLY A 64 -4.53 8.13 -4.61
N GLY A 65 -5.15 7.96 -3.44
CA GLY A 65 -4.74 8.61 -2.19
C GLY A 65 -5.04 10.12 -2.05
N GLY A 66 -5.56 10.80 -3.08
CA GLY A 66 -6.00 12.19 -2.99
C GLY A 66 -7.50 12.34 -2.71
N PHE A 67 -7.90 13.58 -2.38
CA PHE A 67 -9.28 13.98 -2.16
C PHE A 67 -9.70 15.05 -3.16
N ALA A 68 -10.72 14.78 -3.96
CA ALA A 68 -11.37 15.77 -4.82
C ALA A 68 -12.83 15.94 -4.38
N CYS A 69 -13.33 17.17 -4.29
CA CYS A 69 -14.54 17.45 -3.52
C CYS A 69 -15.71 18.05 -4.31
N CYS A 70 -16.86 18.00 -3.63
CA CYS A 70 -18.14 18.65 -3.94
C CYS A 70 -18.87 18.12 -5.18
N TYR A 71 -18.70 16.84 -5.49
CA TYR A 71 -19.43 16.22 -6.59
C TYR A 71 -20.88 15.93 -6.24
N ARG A 72 -21.70 15.84 -7.29
CA ARG A 72 -23.07 15.32 -7.22
C ARG A 72 -23.18 14.14 -8.17
N LEU A 73 -23.70 13.02 -7.67
CA LEU A 73 -24.01 11.83 -8.44
C LEU A 73 -25.43 11.37 -8.09
N ASP A 74 -26.14 10.82 -9.05
CA ASP A 74 -27.51 10.34 -8.90
C ASP A 74 -27.60 8.85 -9.27
N GLY A 75 -28.55 8.11 -8.71
CA GLY A 75 -28.83 6.73 -9.11
C GLY A 75 -28.07 5.66 -8.34
N THR A 76 -28.12 4.45 -8.88
CA THR A 76 -27.44 3.27 -8.29
C THR A 76 -26.50 2.59 -9.27
N GLU A 77 -26.47 3.06 -10.52
CA GLU A 77 -25.65 2.51 -11.58
C GLU A 77 -24.60 3.54 -12.01
N PHE A 78 -23.35 3.10 -12.07
CA PHE A 78 -22.20 3.94 -12.36
C PHE A 78 -21.29 3.29 -13.37
N THR A 79 -20.62 4.11 -14.17
CA THR A 79 -19.48 3.70 -14.99
C THR A 79 -18.22 4.28 -14.36
N VAL A 80 -17.31 3.41 -13.95
CA VAL A 80 -15.99 3.78 -13.44
C VAL A 80 -14.96 3.60 -14.55
N LYS A 81 -14.19 4.64 -14.83
CA LYS A 81 -13.05 4.59 -15.75
C LYS A 81 -11.79 4.95 -14.99
N TRP A 82 -10.68 4.29 -15.26
CA TRP A 82 -9.42 4.64 -14.63
C TRP A 82 -8.24 4.45 -15.55
N ASN A 83 -7.23 5.28 -15.30
CA ASN A 83 -5.96 5.29 -15.97
C ASN A 83 -4.91 4.72 -15.01
N TYR A 84 -4.11 3.80 -15.49
CA TYR A 84 -3.07 3.15 -14.70
C TYR A 84 -1.83 2.90 -15.53
N TYR A 85 -0.70 2.64 -14.89
CA TYR A 85 0.56 2.37 -15.58
C TYR A 85 1.44 1.43 -14.78
N ASP A 86 2.34 0.73 -15.47
CA ASP A 86 3.41 -0.04 -14.83
C ASP A 86 4.61 0.89 -14.61
N ALA A 87 4.88 1.23 -13.35
CA ALA A 87 5.99 2.10 -12.99
C ALA A 87 7.37 1.45 -13.25
N ASP A 88 7.46 0.12 -13.32
CA ASP A 88 8.72 -0.57 -13.63
C ASP A 88 9.00 -0.65 -15.13
N GLU A 89 7.99 -0.42 -15.97
CA GLU A 89 8.15 -0.24 -17.42
C GLU A 89 8.57 1.19 -17.80
N TRP A 90 8.67 2.11 -16.84
CA TRP A 90 9.14 3.46 -17.09
C TRP A 90 10.57 3.44 -17.68
N ARG A 91 10.68 3.78 -18.96
CA ARG A 91 11.96 4.00 -19.67
C ARG A 91 11.94 5.37 -20.34
N ASP A 92 13.02 6.12 -20.18
CA ASP A 92 13.28 7.37 -20.90
C ASP A 92 12.13 8.42 -20.84
N GLY A 93 11.48 8.55 -19.68
CA GLY A 93 10.42 9.55 -19.49
C GLY A 93 9.08 9.20 -20.13
N LYS A 94 8.89 8.00 -20.66
CA LYS A 94 7.62 7.55 -21.25
C LYS A 94 6.99 6.43 -20.43
N THR A 95 5.79 6.69 -19.91
CA THR A 95 4.90 5.68 -19.37
C THR A 95 3.84 5.35 -20.42
N LEU A 96 3.54 4.07 -20.62
CA LEU A 96 2.35 3.68 -21.37
C LEU A 96 1.17 3.72 -20.42
N THR A 97 0.38 4.79 -20.50
CA THR A 97 -0.89 4.84 -19.77
C THR A 97 -1.85 3.81 -20.35
N LEU A 98 -2.32 2.92 -19.49
CA LEU A 98 -3.32 1.92 -19.75
C LEU A 98 -4.68 2.43 -19.26
N HIS A 99 -5.74 1.89 -19.85
CA HIS A 99 -7.11 2.31 -19.60
C HIS A 99 -7.99 1.11 -19.25
N ALA A 100 -8.88 1.28 -18.29
CA ALA A 100 -9.91 0.30 -17.98
C ALA A 100 -11.23 0.97 -17.61
N GLU A 101 -12.31 0.21 -17.76
CA GLU A 101 -13.67 0.63 -17.49
C GLU A 101 -14.46 -0.51 -16.84
N ARG A 102 -15.33 -0.16 -15.90
CA ARG A 102 -16.26 -1.10 -15.28
C ARG A 102 -17.60 -0.43 -15.01
N LYS A 103 -18.69 -1.15 -15.27
CA LYS A 103 -20.01 -0.79 -14.75
C LYS A 103 -20.16 -1.36 -13.34
N VAL A 104 -20.63 -0.54 -12.42
CA VAL A 104 -20.75 -0.87 -11.01
C VAL A 104 -22.12 -0.44 -10.51
N THR A 105 -22.74 -1.30 -9.70
CA THR A 105 -23.96 -0.95 -8.98
C THR A 105 -23.63 -0.69 -7.52
N MET A 106 -24.06 0.44 -6.99
CA MET A 106 -23.90 0.79 -5.58
C MET A 106 -25.27 0.83 -4.90
N PRO A 107 -25.47 0.13 -3.77
CA PRO A 107 -26.75 0.18 -3.06
C PRO A 107 -27.03 1.59 -2.55
N ARG A 108 -28.33 1.93 -2.44
CA ARG A 108 -28.76 3.21 -1.88
C ARG A 108 -28.13 3.42 -0.50
N THR A 109 -27.33 4.47 -0.39
CA THR A 109 -26.63 4.83 0.84
C THR A 109 -26.96 6.27 1.24
N LYS A 110 -26.94 6.58 2.54
CA LYS A 110 -27.17 7.95 3.02
C LYS A 110 -25.88 8.76 2.93
N VAL A 111 -25.97 9.97 2.41
CA VAL A 111 -24.88 10.97 2.45
C VAL A 111 -25.18 12.05 3.48
N SER A 112 -24.14 12.69 4.00
CA SER A 112 -24.29 13.89 4.83
C SER A 112 -24.86 15.03 3.99
N SER A 113 -25.67 15.89 4.61
CA SER A 113 -26.11 17.14 3.99
C SER A 113 -25.01 18.22 3.94
N LYS A 114 -23.91 18.01 4.68
CA LYS A 114 -22.76 18.93 4.70
C LYS A 114 -21.69 18.43 3.74
N SER A 115 -21.30 19.30 2.80
CA SER A 115 -20.30 18.99 1.78
C SER A 115 -18.97 18.58 2.43
N GLY A 116 -18.38 17.51 1.90
CA GLY A 116 -17.09 16.99 2.35
C GLY A 116 -17.13 16.05 3.57
N ASP A 117 -18.28 15.92 4.25
CA ASP A 117 -18.42 15.02 5.41
C ASP A 117 -18.55 13.54 5.00
N THR A 118 -18.83 13.26 3.73
CA THR A 118 -18.89 11.90 3.18
C THR A 118 -18.00 11.76 1.97
N THR A 119 -17.33 10.62 1.89
CA THR A 119 -16.42 10.25 0.83
C THR A 119 -17.00 9.08 0.03
N LEU A 120 -17.06 9.23 -1.29
CA LEU A 120 -17.16 8.14 -2.25
C LEU A 120 -15.77 7.52 -2.43
N GLN A 121 -15.60 6.33 -1.87
CA GLN A 121 -14.40 5.52 -1.97
C GLN A 121 -14.52 4.60 -3.18
N VAL A 122 -13.51 4.66 -4.06
CA VAL A 122 -13.42 3.81 -5.25
C VAL A 122 -12.33 2.77 -5.03
N HIS A 123 -12.73 1.53 -4.79
CA HIS A 123 -11.82 0.42 -4.54
C HIS A 123 -11.57 -0.34 -5.84
N ILE A 124 -10.33 -0.38 -6.31
CA ILE A 124 -9.94 -1.05 -7.56
C ILE A 124 -9.07 -2.25 -7.20
N PHE A 125 -9.54 -3.46 -7.53
CA PHE A 125 -8.90 -4.73 -7.18
C PHE A 125 -7.97 -5.26 -8.29
N PRO A 126 -7.05 -6.19 -7.97
CA PRO A 126 -6.13 -6.79 -8.95
C PRO A 126 -6.79 -7.41 -10.20
N ASP A 127 -7.99 -7.97 -10.08
CA ASP A 127 -8.76 -8.53 -11.21
C ASP A 127 -9.60 -7.49 -11.98
N ARG A 128 -9.42 -6.20 -11.68
CA ARG A 128 -10.19 -5.07 -12.22
C ARG A 128 -11.65 -5.05 -11.75
N HIS A 129 -11.99 -5.79 -10.70
CA HIS A 129 -13.22 -5.56 -9.94
C HIS A 129 -13.17 -4.15 -9.30
N VAL A 130 -14.34 -3.53 -9.18
CA VAL A 130 -14.49 -2.21 -8.60
C VAL A 130 -15.64 -2.20 -7.60
N GLU A 131 -15.37 -1.70 -6.40
CA GLU A 131 -16.40 -1.42 -5.39
C GLU A 131 -16.51 0.08 -5.14
N LEU A 132 -17.74 0.55 -5.00
CA LEU A 132 -18.05 1.92 -4.61
C LEU A 132 -18.65 1.90 -3.20
N ILE A 133 -18.05 2.66 -2.29
CA ILE A 133 -18.49 2.77 -0.90
C ILE A 133 -18.66 4.23 -0.54
N ILE A 134 -19.81 4.60 0.03
CA ILE A 134 -19.99 5.90 0.67
C ILE A 134 -19.72 5.75 2.16
N SER A 135 -18.76 6.50 2.68
CA SER A 135 -18.36 6.45 4.09
C SER A 135 -18.17 7.85 4.65
N SER A 136 -18.39 8.01 5.95
CA SER A 136 -17.95 9.21 6.69
C SER A 136 -16.47 9.15 7.08
N LYS A 137 -15.80 8.02 6.82
CA LYS A 137 -14.37 7.86 7.05
C LYS A 137 -13.62 8.33 5.82
N SER A 138 -12.90 9.44 5.92
CA SER A 138 -12.10 9.98 4.80
C SER A 138 -11.00 9.00 4.36
N PHE A 139 -10.40 8.25 5.29
CA PHE A 139 -9.28 7.34 4.99
C PHE A 139 -9.68 5.88 4.73
N GLY A 140 -10.94 5.60 4.42
CA GLY A 140 -11.29 4.28 3.89
C GLY A 140 -11.84 3.29 4.90
N ASP A 141 -12.57 2.32 4.37
CA ASP A 141 -12.61 0.96 4.90
C ASP A 141 -11.63 0.11 4.05
N VAL A 142 -10.33 0.22 4.36
CA VAL A 142 -9.24 -0.43 3.62
C VAL A 142 -9.43 -1.95 3.65
N LYS A 143 -9.47 -2.59 2.48
CA LYS A 143 -9.66 -4.04 2.34
C LYS A 143 -8.41 -4.82 2.75
N PHE A 144 -7.24 -4.37 2.29
CA PHE A 144 -5.94 -4.82 2.78
C PHE A 144 -4.91 -3.70 2.67
N ASP A 145 -3.92 -3.74 3.55
CA ASP A 145 -2.95 -2.67 3.76
C ASP A 145 -1.54 -3.12 3.32
N SER A 146 -1.22 -2.85 2.06
CA SER A 146 0.09 -3.21 1.51
C SER A 146 1.24 -2.44 2.16
N ALA A 147 1.00 -1.20 2.61
CA ALA A 147 1.98 -0.40 3.34
C ALA A 147 2.31 -1.02 4.70
N ALA A 148 1.31 -1.56 5.41
CA ALA A 148 1.55 -2.32 6.63
C ALA A 148 2.38 -3.58 6.36
N VAL A 149 2.04 -4.36 5.33
CA VAL A 149 2.77 -5.58 4.94
C VAL A 149 4.23 -5.24 4.60
N PHE A 150 4.46 -4.27 3.71
CA PHE A 150 5.80 -3.80 3.36
C PHE A 150 6.56 -3.31 4.59
N GLY A 151 5.95 -2.48 5.43
CA GLY A 151 6.57 -1.97 6.65
C GLY A 151 7.01 -3.09 7.59
N THR A 152 6.21 -4.14 7.77
CA THR A 152 6.60 -5.30 8.59
C THR A 152 7.75 -6.09 7.95
N LEU A 153 7.67 -6.38 6.66
CA LEU A 153 8.73 -7.10 5.93
C LEU A 153 10.06 -6.34 5.96
N SER A 154 10.05 -5.06 5.62
CA SER A 154 11.23 -4.21 5.58
C SER A 154 11.88 -4.06 6.95
N ARG A 155 11.12 -4.09 8.05
CA ARG A 155 11.68 -4.10 9.41
C ARG A 155 12.26 -5.45 9.81
N LYS A 156 11.57 -6.56 9.49
CA LYS A 156 11.93 -7.90 9.98
C LYS A 156 13.02 -8.57 9.16
N TYR A 157 13.08 -8.29 7.86
CA TYR A 157 13.92 -8.97 6.89
C TYR A 157 14.75 -7.99 6.04
N THR A 158 15.14 -6.85 6.63
CA THR A 158 15.85 -5.77 5.92
C THR A 158 17.06 -6.30 5.13
N PHE A 159 17.90 -7.12 5.77
CA PHE A 159 19.13 -7.62 5.16
C PHE A 159 18.88 -8.71 4.12
N GLU A 160 17.90 -9.58 4.36
CA GLU A 160 17.53 -10.63 3.43
C GLU A 160 16.94 -10.04 2.15
N LEU A 161 16.04 -9.05 2.27
CA LEU A 161 15.48 -8.32 1.14
C LEU A 161 16.58 -7.56 0.39
N ALA A 162 17.43 -6.84 1.11
CA ALA A 162 18.53 -6.10 0.50
C ALA A 162 19.52 -7.00 -0.25
N ASN A 163 19.87 -8.16 0.32
CA ASN A 163 20.76 -9.13 -0.34
C ASN A 163 20.09 -9.82 -1.55
N ALA A 164 18.78 -10.07 -1.48
CA ALA A 164 18.05 -10.73 -2.56
C ALA A 164 17.75 -9.80 -3.76
N TYR A 165 17.47 -8.52 -3.49
CA TYR A 165 16.90 -7.60 -4.47
C TYR A 165 17.74 -6.35 -4.75
N ASP A 166 18.43 -5.80 -3.75
CA ASP A 166 19.20 -4.53 -3.83
C ASP A 166 18.46 -3.41 -4.57
N GLU A 167 17.20 -3.20 -4.21
CA GLU A 167 16.30 -2.22 -4.80
C GLU A 167 16.08 -1.05 -3.83
N ASP A 168 15.86 0.15 -4.38
CA ASP A 168 15.34 1.28 -3.58
C ASP A 168 13.95 0.95 -2.99
N ASP A 169 13.55 1.71 -1.96
CA ASP A 169 12.33 1.44 -1.20
C ASP A 169 11.09 1.49 -2.09
N ALA A 170 11.01 2.42 -3.05
CA ALA A 170 9.88 2.52 -3.97
C ALA A 170 9.74 1.27 -4.86
N ARG A 171 10.85 0.76 -5.39
CA ARG A 171 10.86 -0.44 -6.22
C ARG A 171 10.63 -1.71 -5.41
N LEU A 172 11.18 -1.81 -4.20
CA LEU A 172 10.92 -2.91 -3.30
C LEU A 172 9.45 -2.93 -2.84
N TYR A 173 8.86 -1.76 -2.58
CA TYR A 173 7.43 -1.62 -2.28
C TYR A 173 6.57 -2.14 -3.43
N ARG A 174 6.83 -1.74 -4.68
CA ARG A 174 6.12 -2.26 -5.85
C ARG A 174 6.26 -3.77 -6.02
N ARG A 175 7.44 -4.33 -5.71
CA ARG A 175 7.63 -5.78 -5.69
C ARG A 175 6.73 -6.47 -4.65
N VAL A 176 6.59 -5.89 -3.46
CA VAL A 176 5.67 -6.39 -2.43
C VAL A 176 4.21 -6.27 -2.87
N ASP A 177 3.78 -5.12 -3.38
CA ASP A 177 2.41 -4.90 -3.90
C ASP A 177 2.06 -5.89 -5.00
N ARG A 178 3.03 -6.18 -5.87
CA ARG A 178 2.88 -7.15 -6.94
C ARG A 178 2.66 -8.58 -6.42
N VAL A 179 3.35 -8.98 -5.36
CA VAL A 179 3.15 -10.26 -4.71
C VAL A 179 1.83 -10.32 -3.93
N ILE A 180 1.41 -9.21 -3.32
CA ILE A 180 0.08 -9.10 -2.70
C ILE A 180 -1.02 -9.25 -3.77
N GLY A 181 -0.86 -8.60 -4.92
CA GLY A 181 -1.74 -8.78 -6.08
C GLY A 181 -1.78 -10.24 -6.55
N GLU A 182 -0.63 -10.93 -6.60
CA GLU A 182 -0.55 -12.37 -6.88
C GLU A 182 -1.37 -13.20 -5.88
N ALA A 183 -1.21 -12.91 -4.58
CA ALA A 183 -1.91 -13.60 -3.50
C ALA A 183 -3.43 -13.43 -3.58
N TRP A 184 -3.87 -12.22 -3.89
CA TRP A 184 -5.29 -11.92 -4.08
C TRP A 184 -5.85 -12.58 -5.35
N LEU A 185 -5.13 -12.52 -6.47
CA LEU A 185 -5.58 -13.11 -7.74
C LEU A 185 -5.70 -14.64 -7.68
N LYS A 186 -4.81 -15.30 -6.93
CA LYS A 186 -4.85 -16.77 -6.79
C LYS A 186 -5.79 -17.24 -5.68
N TYR A 187 -5.82 -16.53 -4.55
CA TYR A 187 -6.37 -17.05 -3.29
C TYR A 187 -7.29 -16.08 -2.55
N HIS A 188 -7.51 -14.87 -3.08
CA HIS A 188 -8.31 -13.80 -2.46
C HIS A 188 -7.89 -13.47 -1.02
N LEU A 189 -6.58 -13.44 -0.76
CA LEU A 189 -6.07 -13.07 0.56
C LEU A 189 -6.29 -11.57 0.82
N GLU A 190 -6.88 -11.26 1.98
CA GLU A 190 -7.07 -9.88 2.49
C GLU A 190 -6.50 -9.70 3.90
N ASP A 191 -6.36 -10.79 4.67
CA ASP A 191 -5.80 -10.73 6.02
C ASP A 191 -4.32 -10.32 5.98
N VAL A 192 -3.97 -9.27 6.73
CA VAL A 192 -2.62 -8.70 6.74
C VAL A 192 -1.58 -9.73 7.22
N SER A 193 -1.91 -10.58 8.19
CA SER A 193 -0.94 -11.57 8.69
C SER A 193 -0.69 -12.67 7.66
N ASP A 194 -1.74 -13.09 6.95
CA ASP A 194 -1.61 -14.03 5.84
C ASP A 194 -0.80 -13.41 4.68
N LEU A 195 -1.09 -12.16 4.30
CA LEU A 195 -0.34 -11.44 3.27
C LEU A 195 1.14 -11.30 3.63
N GLU A 196 1.46 -10.96 4.89
CA GLU A 196 2.85 -10.91 5.38
C GLU A 196 3.58 -12.26 5.19
N GLN A 197 2.93 -13.38 5.54
CA GLN A 197 3.55 -14.70 5.35
C GLN A 197 3.63 -15.11 3.88
N TYR A 198 2.60 -14.80 3.08
CA TYR A 198 2.62 -15.07 1.64
C TYR A 198 3.81 -14.36 0.98
N VAL A 199 3.96 -13.06 1.24
CA VAL A 199 5.04 -12.26 0.67
C VAL A 199 6.41 -12.73 1.17
N TYR A 200 6.55 -13.03 2.48
CA TYR A 200 7.77 -13.61 3.03
C TYR A 200 8.18 -14.91 2.30
N LEU A 201 7.23 -15.85 2.16
CA LEU A 201 7.50 -17.12 1.50
C LEU A 201 7.86 -16.92 0.02
N ARG A 202 7.09 -16.09 -0.68
CA ARG A 202 7.26 -15.81 -2.11
C ARG A 202 8.57 -15.11 -2.45
N LEU A 203 9.02 -14.17 -1.61
CA LEU A 203 10.19 -13.34 -1.87
C LEU A 203 11.48 -13.89 -1.28
N LEU A 204 11.45 -14.54 -0.11
CA LEU A 204 12.65 -14.90 0.65
C LEU A 204 12.84 -16.39 0.91
N VAL A 205 11.82 -17.22 0.65
CA VAL A 205 11.89 -18.67 0.91
C VAL A 205 11.95 -19.44 -0.39
N ASN A 206 10.89 -19.41 -1.19
CA ASN A 206 10.83 -20.12 -2.47
C ASN A 206 9.71 -19.51 -3.33
N PRO A 207 9.97 -19.09 -4.58
CA PRO A 207 8.92 -18.53 -5.44
C PRO A 207 7.79 -19.51 -5.77
N HIS A 208 8.01 -20.82 -5.60
CA HIS A 208 7.05 -21.91 -5.84
C HIS A 208 6.52 -22.52 -4.54
N PHE A 209 6.62 -21.82 -3.41
CA PHE A 209 6.20 -22.33 -2.10
C PHE A 209 4.73 -22.77 -2.07
N ASP A 210 3.86 -22.12 -2.86
CA ASP A 210 2.44 -22.41 -2.93
C ASP A 210 2.13 -23.73 -3.65
N GLU A 211 3.12 -24.33 -4.33
CA GLU A 211 3.04 -25.69 -4.85
C GLU A 211 3.22 -26.76 -3.75
N ASP A 212 3.56 -26.39 -2.51
CA ASP A 212 3.63 -27.33 -1.39
C ASP A 212 2.22 -27.75 -0.91
N PRO A 213 1.92 -29.05 -0.68
CA PRO A 213 0.55 -29.48 -0.40
C PRO A 213 -0.03 -28.91 0.90
N ASN A 214 0.81 -28.75 1.94
CA ASN A 214 0.34 -28.21 3.22
C ASN A 214 0.04 -26.71 3.10
N ILE A 215 0.87 -25.99 2.34
CA ILE A 215 0.67 -24.57 2.07
C ILE A 215 -0.55 -24.36 1.19
N ALA A 216 -0.66 -25.09 0.08
CA ALA A 216 -1.80 -25.04 -0.82
C ALA A 216 -3.13 -25.29 -0.09
N ASN A 217 -3.18 -26.29 0.81
CA ASN A 217 -4.37 -26.56 1.62
C ASN A 217 -4.73 -25.39 2.55
N SER A 218 -3.74 -24.71 3.13
CA SER A 218 -3.99 -23.53 3.96
C SER A 218 -4.49 -22.35 3.12
N LEU A 219 -3.90 -22.13 1.94
CA LEU A 219 -4.30 -21.06 1.02
C LEU A 219 -5.73 -21.26 0.49
N ALA A 220 -6.12 -22.51 0.22
CA ALA A 220 -7.45 -22.84 -0.28
C ALA A 220 -8.60 -22.48 0.68
N VAL A 221 -8.33 -22.38 1.99
CA VAL A 221 -9.34 -22.02 2.99
C VAL A 221 -9.16 -20.60 3.56
N ALA A 222 -8.09 -19.91 3.20
CA ALA A 222 -7.69 -18.64 3.83
C ALA A 222 -8.75 -17.55 3.71
N GLN A 223 -9.49 -17.47 2.59
CA GLN A 223 -10.61 -16.54 2.44
C GLN A 223 -11.72 -16.76 3.49
N SER A 224 -12.00 -18.02 3.83
CA SER A 224 -13.00 -18.39 4.84
C SER A 224 -12.45 -18.48 6.27
N ALA A 225 -11.13 -18.47 6.42
CA ALA A 225 -10.42 -18.56 7.69
C ALA A 225 -9.20 -17.61 7.69
N PRO A 226 -9.42 -16.29 7.82
CA PRO A 226 -8.37 -15.29 7.94
C PRO A 226 -7.33 -15.63 9.01
N GLY A 227 -6.05 -15.48 8.69
CA GLY A 227 -4.92 -15.78 9.58
C GLY A 227 -4.48 -17.25 9.60
N SER A 228 -5.12 -18.11 8.79
CA SER A 228 -4.81 -19.55 8.76
C SER A 228 -3.43 -19.85 8.19
N LEU A 229 -3.03 -19.14 7.12
CA LEU A 229 -1.69 -19.23 6.56
C LEU A 229 -0.66 -18.73 7.58
N ALA A 230 -0.92 -17.60 8.21
CA ALA A 230 -0.05 -17.01 9.22
C ALA A 230 0.24 -17.98 10.37
N LYS A 231 -0.82 -18.59 10.91
CA LYS A 231 -0.72 -19.58 11.97
C LYS A 231 0.07 -20.83 11.54
N MET A 232 -0.20 -21.34 10.34
CA MET A 232 0.48 -22.53 9.82
C MET A 232 1.98 -22.27 9.62
N VAL A 233 2.33 -21.14 9.00
CA VAL A 233 3.71 -20.74 8.74
C VAL A 233 4.47 -20.48 10.04
N GLY A 234 3.83 -19.82 11.01
CA GLY A 234 4.40 -19.60 12.34
C GLY A 234 4.65 -20.90 13.14
N ALA A 235 4.02 -22.02 12.76
CA ALA A 235 4.22 -23.33 13.38
C ALA A 235 5.24 -24.21 12.65
N LEU A 236 5.83 -23.75 11.54
CA LEU A 236 6.82 -24.52 10.80
C LEU A 236 8.11 -24.71 11.61
N SER A 237 8.64 -25.93 11.61
CA SER A 237 9.96 -26.20 12.18
C SER A 237 11.06 -25.62 11.28
N PRO A 238 12.26 -25.31 11.82
CA PRO A 238 13.39 -24.89 11.00
C PRO A 238 13.73 -25.88 9.88
N ALA A 239 13.68 -27.19 10.17
CA ALA A 239 13.91 -28.24 9.17
C ALA A 239 12.89 -28.16 8.03
N ARG A 240 11.62 -27.90 8.34
CA ARG A 240 10.56 -27.78 7.33
C ARG A 240 10.74 -26.52 6.48
N LEU A 241 11.15 -25.41 7.10
CA LEU A 241 11.48 -24.19 6.37
C LEU A 241 12.66 -24.43 5.40
N ASP A 242 13.68 -25.18 5.82
CA ASP A 242 14.81 -25.52 4.96
C ASP A 242 14.42 -26.48 3.81
N GLU A 243 13.45 -27.37 4.01
CA GLU A 243 12.86 -28.17 2.93
C GLU A 243 12.16 -27.28 1.89
N LEU A 244 11.34 -26.32 2.35
CA LEU A 244 10.65 -25.36 1.48
C LEU A 244 11.66 -24.52 0.68
N LYS A 245 12.69 -23.96 1.33
CA LYS A 245 13.76 -23.20 0.68
C LYS A 245 14.46 -23.99 -0.42
N GLN A 246 14.69 -25.28 -0.20
CA GLN A 246 15.37 -26.15 -1.16
C GLN A 246 14.41 -26.74 -2.22
N GLY A 247 13.12 -26.43 -2.16
CA GLY A 247 12.11 -26.99 -3.07
C GLY A 247 11.91 -28.50 -2.89
N ARG A 248 12.20 -29.05 -1.71
CA ARG A 248 12.14 -30.48 -1.40
C ARG A 248 10.73 -30.86 -0.91
N PHE A 249 9.76 -30.77 -1.81
CA PHE A 249 8.38 -31.18 -1.54
C PHE A 249 7.68 -31.67 -2.81
N GLN A 250 6.60 -32.42 -2.63
CA GLN A 250 5.75 -32.84 -3.73
C GLN A 250 4.95 -31.63 -4.22
N ARG A 251 5.07 -31.29 -5.51
CA ARG A 251 4.36 -30.16 -6.10
C ARG A 251 2.90 -30.52 -6.40
N VAL A 252 1.99 -29.62 -6.07
CA VAL A 252 0.59 -29.63 -6.49
C VAL A 252 0.30 -28.51 -7.48
N SER A 253 -0.80 -28.64 -8.23
CA SER A 253 -1.24 -27.58 -9.12
C SER A 253 -1.72 -26.36 -8.33
N VAL A 254 -1.37 -25.17 -8.80
CA VAL A 254 -1.79 -23.89 -8.22
C VAL A 254 -2.65 -23.10 -9.21
N PRO A 255 -3.48 -22.15 -8.75
CA PRO A 255 -4.23 -21.27 -9.64
C PRO A 255 -3.30 -20.48 -10.57
N THR A 256 -3.71 -20.32 -11.83
CA THR A 256 -2.98 -19.56 -12.84
C THR A 256 -3.51 -18.13 -12.93
N ILE A 257 -2.62 -17.16 -13.14
CA ILE A 257 -2.97 -15.76 -13.32
C ILE A 257 -2.93 -15.41 -14.82
N ASP A 258 -3.94 -14.67 -15.29
CA ASP A 258 -3.93 -14.07 -16.63
C ASP A 258 -2.82 -13.00 -16.71
N SER A 259 -1.93 -13.12 -17.70
CA SER A 259 -0.80 -12.20 -17.88
C SER A 259 -1.21 -10.74 -18.12
N SER A 260 -2.47 -10.47 -18.47
CA SER A 260 -3.01 -9.11 -18.60
C SER A 260 -3.38 -8.47 -17.26
N LEU A 261 -3.50 -9.26 -16.19
CA LEU A 261 -3.76 -8.79 -14.82
C LEU A 261 -2.47 -8.61 -14.03
N LEU A 262 -1.40 -9.31 -14.43
CA LEU A 262 -0.10 -9.25 -13.78
C LEU A 262 0.98 -9.50 -14.85
N THR A 263 1.71 -8.46 -15.24
CA THR A 263 2.82 -8.51 -16.24
C THR A 263 3.95 -9.43 -15.78
N ALA A 264 5.02 -9.67 -16.55
CA ALA A 264 6.15 -10.43 -16.00
C ALA A 264 6.94 -9.59 -14.99
N GLU A 265 7.41 -10.21 -13.90
CA GLU A 265 8.23 -9.52 -12.89
C GLU A 265 9.59 -9.14 -13.47
N ARG A 266 10.05 -7.91 -13.20
CA ARG A 266 11.40 -7.50 -13.60
C ARG A 266 12.44 -8.28 -12.80
N PRO A 267 13.48 -8.84 -13.45
CA PRO A 267 14.54 -9.53 -12.76
C PRO A 267 15.16 -8.64 -11.66
N PRO A 268 15.41 -9.18 -10.47
CA PRO A 268 16.15 -8.45 -9.44
C PRO A 268 17.56 -8.15 -9.92
N THR A 269 18.14 -7.07 -9.40
CA THR A 269 19.59 -6.83 -9.52
C THR A 269 20.22 -7.34 -8.23
N PRO A 270 20.92 -8.48 -8.21
CA PRO A 270 21.52 -8.97 -6.97
C PRO A 270 22.45 -7.92 -6.36
N SER A 271 22.48 -7.84 -5.03
CA SER A 271 23.37 -6.91 -4.36
C SER A 271 24.83 -7.20 -4.72
N PRO A 272 25.64 -6.20 -5.08
CA PRO A 272 27.06 -6.39 -5.38
C PRO A 272 27.87 -6.72 -4.13
N ILE A 273 27.32 -6.47 -2.95
CA ILE A 273 27.94 -6.74 -1.66
C ILE A 273 27.01 -7.58 -0.80
N ARG A 274 27.57 -8.43 0.06
CA ARG A 274 26.79 -9.15 1.05
C ARG A 274 26.62 -8.26 2.28
N LEU A 275 25.42 -7.76 2.48
CA LEU A 275 25.06 -6.99 3.67
C LEU A 275 24.89 -7.94 4.85
N GLN A 276 25.43 -7.56 6.00
CA GLN A 276 25.35 -8.32 7.25
C GLN A 276 24.94 -7.38 8.38
N PRO A 277 24.22 -7.90 9.39
CA PRO A 277 23.91 -7.13 10.58
C PRO A 277 25.19 -6.68 11.31
N TYR A 278 25.29 -5.39 11.61
CA TYR A 278 26.22 -4.76 12.54
C TYR A 278 25.47 -3.98 13.63
N THR A 279 25.49 -4.46 14.88
CA THR A 279 24.54 -4.08 15.95
C THR A 279 24.27 -2.59 16.18
N GLU A 280 25.29 -1.72 16.13
CA GLU A 280 25.09 -0.26 16.33
C GLU A 280 24.61 0.42 15.04
N ARG A 281 25.28 0.14 13.91
CA ARG A 281 24.96 0.74 12.61
C ARG A 281 23.59 0.30 12.14
N ASP A 282 23.22 -0.95 12.37
CA ASP A 282 21.90 -1.48 12.08
C ASP A 282 20.81 -0.76 12.86
N HIS A 283 21.07 -0.42 14.13
CA HIS A 283 20.09 0.29 14.93
C HIS A 283 19.80 1.68 14.33
N ILE A 284 20.84 2.42 13.95
CA ILE A 284 20.69 3.72 13.29
C ILE A 284 20.03 3.59 11.92
N ILE A 285 20.40 2.58 11.12
CA ILE A 285 19.77 2.29 9.82
C ILE A 285 18.28 1.97 10.01
N GLN A 286 17.93 1.10 10.96
CA GLN A 286 16.54 0.75 11.27
C GLN A 286 15.74 1.96 11.76
N LEU A 287 16.32 2.80 12.62
CA LEU A 287 15.70 4.05 13.05
C LEU A 287 15.50 5.01 11.87
N PHE A 288 16.46 5.09 10.94
CA PHE A 288 16.34 5.86 9.72
C PHE A 288 15.16 5.40 8.87
N HIS A 289 15.10 4.11 8.54
CA HIS A 289 13.95 3.57 7.81
C HIS A 289 12.65 3.79 8.60
N GLN A 290 12.61 3.52 9.91
CA GLN A 290 11.39 3.69 10.71
C GLN A 290 10.86 5.14 10.71
N LYS A 291 11.76 6.13 10.81
CA LYS A 291 11.36 7.55 10.89
C LYS A 291 11.16 8.20 9.52
N HIS A 292 11.70 7.62 8.45
CA HIS A 292 11.64 8.19 7.10
C HIS A 292 10.84 7.37 6.08
N ILE A 293 10.34 6.17 6.44
CA ILE A 293 9.40 5.39 5.62
C ILE A 293 8.27 6.30 5.13
N GLY A 294 8.09 6.34 3.81
CA GLY A 294 7.05 7.09 3.11
C GLY A 294 7.34 8.57 2.87
N SER A 295 8.41 9.15 3.46
CA SER A 295 8.73 10.58 3.31
C SER A 295 9.84 10.87 2.29
N PHE A 296 10.72 9.90 2.03
CA PHE A 296 11.89 10.07 1.15
C PHE A 296 12.14 8.88 0.21
N ASP A 297 11.21 7.92 0.12
CA ASP A 297 11.42 6.60 -0.51
C ASP A 297 11.84 6.65 -1.99
N SER A 298 11.54 7.73 -2.72
CA SER A 298 11.94 7.92 -4.11
C SER A 298 13.32 8.58 -4.29
N LEU A 299 13.93 9.07 -3.22
CA LEU A 299 15.21 9.80 -3.23
C LEU A 299 16.35 9.03 -2.55
N LEU A 300 16.04 7.96 -1.82
CA LEU A 300 17.03 7.16 -1.15
C LEU A 300 17.70 6.19 -2.14
N PRO A 301 19.04 6.10 -2.15
CA PRO A 301 19.72 5.10 -2.95
C PRO A 301 19.41 3.68 -2.45
N LYS A 302 19.74 2.69 -3.29
CA LYS A 302 19.54 1.28 -2.95
C LYS A 302 20.42 0.82 -1.78
N PRO A 303 20.09 -0.31 -1.11
CA PRO A 303 20.80 -0.77 0.09
C PRO A 303 22.32 -0.89 -0.03
N SER A 304 22.84 -1.38 -1.17
CA SER A 304 24.29 -1.51 -1.39
C SER A 304 25.04 -0.19 -1.47
N GLU A 305 24.36 0.90 -1.79
CA GLU A 305 24.90 2.26 -1.83
C GLU A 305 24.69 2.97 -0.49
N MET A 306 23.53 2.75 0.14
CA MET A 306 23.19 3.29 1.45
C MET A 306 24.07 2.72 2.55
N HIS A 307 24.27 1.41 2.63
CA HIS A 307 24.93 0.81 3.79
C HIS A 307 26.40 1.29 3.97
N PRO A 308 27.22 1.42 2.91
CA PRO A 308 28.54 2.06 3.02
C PRO A 308 28.46 3.55 3.40
N LEU A 309 27.46 4.27 2.88
CA LEU A 309 27.24 5.69 3.22
C LEU A 309 26.93 5.86 4.71
N PHE A 310 26.01 5.07 5.26
CA PHE A 310 25.69 5.07 6.70
C PHE A 310 26.92 4.76 7.54
N SER A 311 27.66 3.71 7.17
CA SER A 311 28.87 3.32 7.90
C SER A 311 29.88 4.46 7.94
N MET A 312 30.13 5.10 6.80
CA MET A 312 31.03 6.25 6.72
C MET A 312 30.53 7.45 7.52
N LEU A 313 29.23 7.78 7.48
CA LEU A 313 28.65 8.89 8.22
C LEU A 313 28.69 8.66 9.74
N ILE A 314 28.44 7.43 10.18
CA ILE A 314 28.55 7.05 11.60
C ILE A 314 30.00 7.15 12.05
N ASP A 315 30.96 6.68 11.25
CA ASP A 315 32.39 6.79 11.57
C ASP A 315 32.82 8.26 11.65
N LYS A 316 32.33 9.14 10.76
CA LYS A 316 32.54 10.59 10.86
C LYS A 316 31.93 11.17 12.15
N ALA A 317 30.69 10.80 12.49
CA ALA A 317 30.00 11.29 13.67
C ALA A 317 30.72 10.89 14.98
N HIS A 318 31.13 9.63 15.09
CA HIS A 318 32.01 9.14 16.17
C HIS A 318 33.32 9.93 16.18
N GLY A 319 33.84 10.24 15.00
CA GLY A 319 34.96 11.14 14.78
C GLY A 319 34.77 12.53 15.37
N TYR A 320 33.56 13.01 15.66
CA TYR A 320 33.25 14.27 16.38
C TYR A 320 32.88 14.06 17.86
N GLY A 321 32.87 12.83 18.35
CA GLY A 321 32.41 12.49 19.70
C GLY A 321 30.89 12.36 19.83
N ILE A 322 30.16 12.26 18.71
CA ILE A 322 28.73 12.03 18.69
C ILE A 322 28.49 10.54 18.86
N VAL A 323 27.85 10.14 19.97
CA VAL A 323 27.66 8.71 20.32
C VAL A 323 26.23 8.36 20.77
N ARG A 324 25.37 9.36 20.96
CA ARG A 324 23.96 9.13 21.35
C ARG A 324 23.15 8.86 20.09
N ASP A 325 22.26 7.86 20.16
CA ASP A 325 21.46 7.43 19.00
C ASP A 325 20.68 8.57 18.33
N ASP A 326 20.04 9.46 19.10
CA ASP A 326 19.29 10.60 18.54
C ASP A 326 20.19 11.60 17.79
N ASP A 327 21.40 11.82 18.29
CA ASP A 327 22.36 12.74 17.69
C ASP A 327 23.03 12.09 16.46
N LEU A 328 23.36 10.79 16.55
CA LEU A 328 23.85 9.98 15.42
C LEU A 328 22.82 9.94 14.30
N PHE A 329 21.56 9.65 14.63
CA PHE A 329 20.44 9.70 13.68
C PHE A 329 20.37 11.06 13.00
N THR A 330 20.39 12.15 13.76
CA THR A 330 20.32 13.52 13.21
C THR A 330 21.49 13.81 12.27
N TYR A 331 22.72 13.47 12.68
CA TYR A 331 23.92 13.64 11.86
C TYR A 331 23.84 12.84 10.55
N VAL A 332 23.46 11.57 10.64
CA VAL A 332 23.31 10.68 9.48
C VAL A 332 22.22 11.20 8.53
N THR A 333 21.08 11.62 9.06
CA THR A 333 20.00 12.22 8.27
C THR A 333 20.48 13.44 7.50
N TYR A 334 21.29 14.32 8.09
CA TYR A 334 21.89 15.44 7.37
C TYR A 334 22.84 14.98 6.25
N GLY A 335 23.69 13.97 6.52
CA GLY A 335 24.58 13.41 5.52
C GLY A 335 23.87 12.77 4.32
N ILE A 336 22.66 12.25 4.53
CA ILE A 336 21.83 11.64 3.47
C ILE A 336 21.00 12.69 2.73
N THR A 337 20.32 13.57 3.47
CA THR A 337 19.33 14.50 2.89
C THR A 337 19.96 15.78 2.34
N MET A 338 21.15 16.16 2.83
CA MET A 338 21.91 17.27 2.29
C MET A 338 22.95 16.73 1.30
N GLN A 339 24.16 16.43 1.78
CA GLN A 339 25.24 15.72 1.08
C GLN A 339 26.20 15.13 2.14
N ARG A 340 26.98 14.11 1.75
CA ARG A 340 27.88 13.35 2.64
C ARG A 340 29.03 14.15 3.27
N ASP A 341 29.26 15.36 2.80
CA ASP A 341 30.33 16.30 3.15
C ASP A 341 29.78 17.59 3.77
N PHE A 342 28.50 17.61 4.20
CA PHE A 342 27.92 18.77 4.91
C PHE A 342 28.74 19.20 6.14
N ASP A 343 29.44 18.25 6.76
CA ASP A 343 30.27 18.46 7.94
C ASP A 343 31.61 19.16 7.63
N GLU A 344 31.93 19.37 6.35
CA GLU A 344 33.08 20.16 5.89
C GLU A 344 32.73 21.64 5.69
N TYR A 345 31.44 22.02 5.73
CA TYR A 345 31.05 23.41 5.68
C TYR A 345 31.58 24.14 6.93
N PRO A 346 32.34 25.24 6.79
CA PRO A 346 33.14 25.80 7.89
C PRO A 346 32.37 26.04 9.20
N ASP A 347 31.18 26.63 9.13
CA ASP A 347 30.41 26.95 10.34
C ASP A 347 29.84 25.68 11.00
N ILE A 348 29.50 24.65 10.22
CA ILE A 348 29.04 23.36 10.75
C ILE A 348 30.24 22.61 11.34
N HIS A 349 31.37 22.56 10.63
CA HIS A 349 32.59 21.91 11.08
C HIS A 349 33.06 22.47 12.43
N GLU A 350 33.09 23.80 12.57
CA GLU A 350 33.49 24.46 13.81
C GLU A 350 32.57 24.07 14.99
N ARG A 351 31.25 24.04 14.76
CA ARG A 351 30.27 23.61 15.78
C ARG A 351 30.47 22.15 16.18
N LEU A 352 30.74 21.27 15.23
CA LEU A 352 30.99 19.86 15.50
C LEU A 352 32.30 19.64 16.27
N LEU A 353 33.35 20.44 16.01
CA LEU A 353 34.60 20.38 16.79
C LEU A 353 34.41 20.77 18.26
N ARG A 354 33.49 21.69 18.56
CA ARG A 354 33.16 22.11 19.94
C ARG A 354 32.51 20.99 20.78
N ILE A 355 32.01 19.93 20.13
CA ILE A 355 31.56 18.71 20.83
C ILE A 355 32.74 18.04 21.51
N LYS A 356 33.87 17.89 20.79
CA LYS A 356 35.08 17.25 21.33
C LYS A 356 35.70 18.00 22.48
N SER A 357 35.70 19.33 22.42
CA SER A 357 36.24 20.15 23.51
C SER A 357 35.31 20.23 24.72
N GLY A 358 34.08 19.69 24.62
CA GLY A 358 33.08 19.75 25.68
C GLY A 358 32.42 21.12 25.81
N GLU A 359 32.67 22.04 24.88
CA GLU A 359 32.08 23.38 24.85
C GLU A 359 30.61 23.38 24.44
N GLN A 360 30.19 22.35 23.70
CA GLN A 360 28.83 22.24 23.17
C GLN A 360 28.36 20.77 23.18
N SER A 361 27.08 20.53 23.46
CA SER A 361 26.51 19.18 23.29
C SER A 361 26.26 18.86 21.81
N ALA A 362 26.24 17.57 21.44
CA ALA A 362 25.94 17.15 20.07
C ALA A 362 24.58 17.68 19.57
N SER A 363 23.53 17.57 20.39
CA SER A 363 22.21 18.13 20.09
C SER A 363 22.27 19.64 19.78
N GLN A 364 22.99 20.43 20.58
CA GLN A 364 23.16 21.86 20.31
C GLN A 364 23.98 22.14 19.05
N ALA A 365 24.98 21.32 18.73
CA ALA A 365 25.80 21.48 17.54
C ALA A 365 25.01 21.11 16.26
N LEU A 366 24.11 20.13 16.36
CA LEU A 366 23.27 19.63 15.26
C LEU A 366 21.96 20.42 15.07
N ASP A 367 21.60 21.31 15.99
CA ASP A 367 20.50 22.26 15.81
C ASP A 367 20.89 23.34 14.79
N ILE A 368 20.89 23.00 13.50
CA ILE A 368 21.32 23.89 12.41
C ILE A 368 20.20 24.91 12.10
N PRO A 369 20.42 26.22 12.32
CA PRO A 369 19.45 27.26 12.02
C PRO A 369 19.15 27.34 10.53
N ARG A 370 17.89 27.58 10.17
CA ARG A 370 17.41 27.61 8.77
C ARG A 370 18.25 28.46 7.81
N TYR A 371 18.83 29.58 8.26
CA TYR A 371 19.66 30.42 7.38
C TYR A 371 20.95 29.71 6.93
N MET A 372 21.57 28.88 7.79
CA MET A 372 22.75 28.10 7.43
C MET A 372 22.44 27.05 6.36
N TRP A 373 21.23 26.51 6.34
CA TRP A 373 20.81 25.56 5.29
C TRP A 373 20.87 26.18 3.90
N ILE A 374 20.53 27.47 3.77
CA ILE A 374 20.57 28.20 2.50
C ILE A 374 22.02 28.42 2.05
N GLU A 375 22.90 28.79 2.97
CA GLU A 375 24.31 29.02 2.66
C GLU A 375 25.06 27.72 2.37
N LEU A 376 24.74 26.64 3.09
CA LEU A 376 25.25 25.30 2.83
C LEU A 376 24.87 24.81 1.43
N ASP A 377 23.60 24.96 1.02
CA ASP A 377 23.15 24.57 -0.32
C ASP A 377 23.91 25.32 -1.42
N LYS A 378 24.15 26.64 -1.25
CA LYS A 378 24.98 27.43 -2.17
C LYS A 378 26.42 26.93 -2.21
N TRP A 379 27.00 26.66 -1.05
CA TRP A 379 28.37 26.18 -0.92
C TRP A 379 28.56 24.81 -1.59
N LEU A 380 27.67 23.86 -1.31
CA LEU A 380 27.69 22.53 -1.92
C LEU A 380 27.53 22.60 -3.44
N LYS A 381 26.64 23.46 -3.95
CA LYS A 381 26.51 23.69 -5.41
C LYS A 381 27.79 24.24 -6.03
N SER A 382 28.50 25.13 -5.34
CA SER A 382 29.78 25.68 -5.82
C SER A 382 30.88 24.62 -5.96
N LYS A 383 30.86 23.60 -5.09
CA LYS A 383 31.79 22.46 -5.09
C LYS A 383 31.54 21.48 -6.24
N GLN A 384 30.31 21.37 -6.72
CA GLN A 384 29.97 20.49 -7.84
C GLN A 384 30.32 21.10 -9.21
N THR A 385 30.49 22.41 -9.28
CA THR A 385 30.84 23.16 -10.50
C THR A 385 32.34 23.43 -10.67
N ALA A 386 33.15 23.07 -9.66
CA ALA A 386 34.61 23.21 -9.64
C ALA A 386 35.26 21.85 -9.84
#